data_AF-A0A229SJ97-F1
#
_entry.id   AF-A0A229SJ97-F1
#
_cell.length_a   1.000
_cell.length_b   1.000
_cell.length_c   1.000
_cell.angle_alpha   90.00
_cell.angle_beta   90.00
_cell.angle_gamma   90.00
#
_symmetry.space_group_name_H-M   'P 1'
#
loop_
_entity.id
_entity.type
_entity.pdbx_description
1 polymer ?
#
loop_
_entity_poly.entity_id
_entity_poly.type
_entity_poly.pdbx_seq_one_letter_code
_entity_poly.pdbx_strand_id
1 'polypeptide(L)' 'MLGCGGTLGFAWTAAVLDALHIRAGWDPREAEVLIGTSAGAEAVAMLGAGIPAKAILD' A
#
# COMPACT_ATOMS: atom_id res chain seq x y z
N MET A 1 0.57 7.03 6.17
CA MET A 1 -0.61 7.72 5.61
C MET A 1 -0.52 7.66 4.09
N LEU A 2 -1.56 7.18 3.41
CA LEU A 2 -1.62 7.05 1.95
C LEU A 2 -2.64 8.04 1.36
N GLY A 3 -2.20 8.91 0.45
CA GLY A 3 -3.05 9.95 -0.15
C GLY A 3 -4.02 9.40 -1.21
N CYS A 4 -4.88 10.28 -1.73
CA CYS A 4 -5.66 9.99 -2.93
C CYS A 4 -4.77 9.98 -4.19
N GLY A 5 -5.32 9.53 -5.33
CA GLY A 5 -4.59 9.51 -6.59
C GLY A 5 -5.22 8.70 -7.73
N GLY A 6 -6.45 8.22 -7.55
CA GLY A 6 -7.14 7.36 -8.51
C GLY A 6 -6.34 6.09 -8.83
N THR A 7 -6.58 5.50 -9.99
CA THR A 7 -5.92 4.25 -10.42
C THR A 7 -4.40 4.39 -10.51
N LEU A 8 -3.89 5.52 -11.01
CA LEU A 8 -2.44 5.70 -11.18
C LEU A 8 -1.73 5.89 -9.83
N GLY A 9 -2.29 6.71 -8.94
CA GLY A 9 -1.75 6.87 -7.59
C GLY A 9 -1.80 5.58 -6.78
N PHE A 10 -2.83 4.76 -6.99
CA PHE A 10 -2.92 3.43 -6.40
C PHE A 10 -1.76 2.53 -6.84
N ALA A 11 -1.52 2.42 -8.15
CA ALA A 11 -0.44 1.61 -8.71
C ALA A 11 0.96 2.09 -8.25
N TRP A 12 1.22 3.41 -8.26
CA TRP A 12 2.49 3.95 -7.77
C TRP A 12 2.69 3.70 -6.28
N THR A 13 1.64 3.86 -5.48
CA THR A 13 1.70 3.57 -4.05
C THR A 13 2.03 2.10 -3.81
N ALA A 14 1.38 1.18 -4.53
CA ALA A 14 1.68 -0.24 -4.44
C ALA A 14 3.14 -0.58 -4.79
N ALA A 15 3.67 0.01 -5.87
CA ALA A 15 5.06 -0.20 -6.28
C ALA A 15 6.06 0.32 -5.23
N VAL A 16 5.83 1.49 -4.64
CA VAL A 16 6.69 2.04 -3.58
C VAL A 16 6.64 1.18 -2.32
N LEU A 17 5.46 0.71 -1.94
CA LEU A 17 5.27 -0.14 -0.76
C LEU A 17 5.93 -1.52 -0.93
N ASP A 18 5.82 -2.12 -2.13
CA ASP A 18 6.55 -3.34 -2.45
C ASP A 18 8.07 -3.11 -2.44
N ALA A 19 8.54 -1.99 -3.00
CA ALA A 19 9.94 -1.61 -2.97
C ALA A 19 10.46 -1.45 -1.52
N LEU A 20 9.68 -0.83 -0.63
CA LEU A 20 10.04 -0.73 0.79
C LEU A 20 10.15 -2.10 1.46
N HIS A 21 9.23 -3.01 1.15
CA HIS A 21 9.29 -4.38 1.66
C HIS A 21 10.56 -5.10 1.20
N ILE A 22 10.84 -5.12 -0.11
CA ILE A 22 11.95 -5.91 -0.65
C ILE A 22 13.32 -5.24 -0.47
N ARG A 23 13.39 -3.90 -0.40
CA ARG A 23 14.67 -3.15 -0.34
C ARG A 23 15.01 -2.65 1.05
N ALA A 24 14.02 -2.26 1.83
CA ALA A 24 14.23 -1.75 3.19
C ALA A 24 13.88 -2.80 4.26
N GLY A 25 13.30 -3.95 3.89
CA GLY A 25 12.89 -4.99 4.83
C GLY A 25 11.69 -4.60 5.69
N TRP A 26 11.02 -3.49 5.39
CA TRP A 26 9.86 -3.02 6.14
C TRP A 26 8.58 -3.48 5.45
N ASP A 27 7.84 -4.39 6.08
CA ASP A 27 6.54 -4.84 5.61
C ASP A 27 5.46 -3.80 5.96
N PRO A 28 4.79 -3.18 4.98
CA PRO A 28 3.75 -2.18 5.22
C PRO A 28 2.55 -2.71 6.00
N ARG A 29 2.35 -4.04 6.03
CA ARG A 29 1.26 -4.69 6.79
C ARG A 29 1.52 -4.70 8.29
N GLU A 30 2.77 -4.57 8.70
CA GLU A 30 3.19 -4.49 10.10
C GLU A 30 3.11 -3.07 10.67
N ALA A 31 2.58 -2.11 9.90
CA ALA A 31 2.34 -0.77 10.41
C ALA A 31 1.31 -0.81 11.56
N GLU A 32 1.66 -0.21 12.71
CA GLU A 32 0.76 -0.13 13.87
C GLU A 32 -0.57 0.59 13.54
N VAL A 33 -0.50 1.54 12.62
CA VAL A 33 -1.66 2.32 12.19
C VAL A 33 -1.63 2.53 10.68
N LEU A 34 -2.74 2.19 10.02
CA LEU A 34 -2.96 2.38 8.60
C LEU A 34 -4.04 3.46 8.38
N ILE A 35 -3.70 4.52 7.66
CA ILE A 35 -4.60 5.64 7.34
C ILE A 35 -4.50 5.94 5.85
N GLY A 36 -5.63 6.01 5.16
CA GLY A 36 -5.68 6.36 3.75
C GLY A 36 -6.98 7.02 3.32
N THR A 37 -6.94 7.75 2.20
CA THR A 37 -8.09 8.47 1.62
C THR A 37 -8.28 8.11 0.15
N SER A 38 -9.52 7.86 -0.30
CA SER A 38 -9.84 7.46 -1.69
C SER A 38 -9.04 6.21 -2.10
N ALA A 39 -8.26 6.24 -3.18
CA ALA A 39 -7.36 5.14 -3.56
C ALA A 39 -6.43 4.70 -2.40
N GLY A 40 -5.97 5.64 -1.57
CA GLY A 40 -5.21 5.31 -0.36
C GLY A 40 -6.05 4.53 0.67
N ALA A 41 -7.36 4.78 0.76
CA ALA A 41 -8.28 4.06 1.65
C ALA A 41 -8.45 2.60 1.22
N GLU A 42 -8.58 2.37 -0.09
CA GLU A 42 -8.59 1.02 -0.68
C GLU A 42 -7.27 0.29 -0.37
N ALA A 43 -6.13 0.98 -0.51
CA ALA A 43 -4.81 0.38 -0.29
C ALA A 43 -4.64 -0.03 1.18
N VAL A 44 -4.99 0.84 2.14
CA VAL A 44 -4.90 0.48 3.55
C VAL A 44 -5.89 -0.62 3.95
N ALA A 45 -7.07 -0.68 3.32
CA ALA A 45 -8.02 -1.77 3.56
C ALA A 45 -7.44 -3.11 3.12
N MET A 46 -6.79 -3.18 1.94
CA MET A 46 -6.12 -4.38 1.46
C MET A 46 -4.95 -4.80 2.38
N LEU A 47 -4.08 -3.84 2.75
CA LEU A 47 -2.96 -4.11 3.65
C LEU A 47 -3.44 -4.60 5.03
N GLY A 48 -4.48 -3.97 5.58
CA GLY A 48 -5.09 -4.38 6.85
C GLY A 48 -5.76 -5.75 6.78
N ALA A 49 -6.16 -6.21 5.59
CA ALA A 49 -6.63 -7.58 5.34
C ALA A 49 -5.48 -8.58 5.11
N GLY A 50 -4.21 -8.15 5.25
CA GLY A 50 -3.02 -8.98 5.04
C GLY A 50 -2.61 -9.15 3.57
N ILE A 51 -3.31 -8.52 2.64
CA ILE A 51 -3.01 -8.59 1.20
C ILE A 51 -1.73 -7.77 0.93
N PRO A 52 -0.68 -8.36 0.35
CA PRO A 52 0.56 -7.63 0.08
C PRO A 52 0.39 -6.62 -1.05
N ALA A 53 1.13 -5.51 -0.99
CA ALA A 53 1.12 -4.47 -2.03
C ALA A 53 1.44 -5.02 -3.43
N LYS A 54 2.28 -6.06 -3.52
CA LYS A 54 2.61 -6.75 -4.78
C LYS A 54 1.38 -7.29 -5.52
N ALA A 55 0.30 -7.65 -4.83
CA ALA A 55 -0.90 -8.21 -5.44
C ALA A 55 -1.66 -7.20 -6.33
N ILE A 56 -1.31 -5.91 -6.23
CA ILE A 56 -1.83 -4.84 -7.09
C ILE A 56 -0.99 -4.71 -8.37
N LEU A 57 0.25 -5.24 -8.37
CA LEU A 57 1.19 -5.17 -9.51
C LEU A 57 1.03 -6.34 -10.48
N ASP A 58 0.38 -7.42 -10.04
CA ASP A 58 0.08 -8.62 -10.83
C ASP A 58 -1.23 -8.45 -11.63
#